data_AF-A0AAU6TBZ4-F1
#
_entry.id   AF-A0AAU6TBZ4-F1
#
_cell.length_a   1.000
_cell.length_b   1.000
_cell.length_c   1.000
_cell.angle_alpha   90.00
_cell.angle_beta   90.00
_cell.angle_gamma   90.00
#
_symmetry.space_group_name_H-M   'P 1'
#
loop_
_entity.id
_entity.type
_entity.pdbx_description
1 polymer ?
#
loop_
_entity_poly.entity_id
_entity_poly.type
_entity_poly.pdbx_seq_one_letter_code
_entity_poly.pdbx_strand_id
1 'polypeptide(L)'
;MTQQTKLDPKLQKYLISIKEQCKPDPQELQRRIEDMKDRHVNYIEILDHGHLLVAQLQEKILNGYRYELGAYSYHSSGSGFVRVRLIKPDSVLQDELKTLEKEAEVQYNKEIESEINGRIEQLMQEAAEETAQKAAQAARKEQEEIRAKLKSFLLS
;
A
#
# COMPACT_ATOMS: atom_id res chain seq x y z
N MET A 1 23.86 -29.96 -1.13
CA MET A 1 23.83 -29.56 -2.55
C MET A 1 22.40 -29.18 -2.89
N THR A 2 22.11 -27.89 -2.95
CA THR A 2 20.78 -27.36 -3.30
C THR A 2 20.53 -27.61 -4.78
N GLN A 3 19.60 -28.51 -5.09
CA GLN A 3 19.11 -28.71 -6.46
C GLN A 3 18.56 -27.37 -6.94
N GLN A 4 19.22 -26.76 -7.94
CA GLN A 4 18.58 -25.75 -8.76
C GLN A 4 17.43 -26.43 -9.47
N THR A 5 16.25 -26.35 -8.88
CA THR A 5 14.99 -26.72 -9.52
C THR A 5 14.92 -25.88 -10.79
N LYS A 6 15.18 -26.48 -11.95
CA LYS A 6 14.93 -25.84 -13.24
C LYS A 6 13.45 -25.49 -13.24
N LEU A 7 13.12 -24.23 -12.95
CA LEU A 7 11.76 -23.73 -13.07
C LEU A 7 11.28 -24.06 -14.49
N ASP A 8 10.04 -24.55 -14.59
CA ASP A 8 9.40 -24.79 -15.88
C ASP A 8 9.53 -23.52 -16.76
N PRO A 9 10.00 -23.63 -18.01
CA PRO A 9 10.13 -22.48 -18.91
C PRO A 9 8.83 -21.67 -19.07
N LYS A 10 7.64 -22.27 -18.89
CA LYS A 10 6.36 -21.54 -18.86
C LYS A 10 6.25 -20.66 -17.61
N LEU A 11 6.60 -21.21 -16.45
CA LEU A 11 6.60 -20.49 -15.17
C LEU A 11 7.65 -19.37 -15.15
N GLN A 12 8.84 -19.61 -15.72
CA GLN A 12 9.86 -18.57 -15.86
C GLN A 12 9.37 -17.37 -16.66
N LYS A 13 8.74 -17.60 -17.83
CA LYS A 13 8.18 -16.53 -18.65
C LYS A 13 7.13 -15.72 -17.90
N TYR A 14 6.29 -16.38 -17.10
CA TYR A 14 5.28 -15.70 -16.32
C TYR A 14 5.90 -14.86 -15.18
N LEU A 15 6.84 -15.40 -14.41
CA LEU A 15 7.53 -14.64 -13.37
C LEU A 15 8.28 -13.42 -13.93
N ILE A 16 8.85 -13.55 -15.12
CA ILE A 16 9.43 -12.44 -15.86
C ILE A 16 8.35 -11.39 -16.16
N SER A 17 7.18 -11.79 -16.68
CA SER A 17 6.07 -10.84 -16.90
C SER A 17 5.54 -10.16 -15.63
N ILE A 18 5.44 -10.87 -14.49
CA ILE A 18 5.09 -10.25 -13.20
C ILE A 18 6.14 -9.21 -12.83
N LYS A 19 7.42 -9.58 -12.95
CA LYS A 19 8.54 -8.68 -12.66
C LYS A 19 8.55 -7.45 -13.57
N GLU A 20 8.15 -7.59 -14.84
CA GLU A 20 8.02 -6.47 -15.77
C GLU A 20 6.88 -5.52 -15.39
N GLN A 21 5.75 -6.09 -14.98
CA GLN A 21 4.51 -5.34 -14.74
C GLN A 21 4.47 -4.69 -13.35
N CYS A 22 5.07 -5.31 -12.33
CA CYS A 22 5.16 -4.78 -10.97
C CYS A 22 6.46 -4.00 -10.72
N LYS A 23 7.09 -3.43 -11.77
CA LYS A 23 8.26 -2.56 -11.57
C LYS A 23 7.81 -1.29 -10.85
N PRO A 24 8.48 -0.89 -9.75
CA PRO A 24 8.23 0.39 -9.12
C PRO A 24 8.41 1.52 -10.13
N ASP A 25 7.38 2.34 -10.31
CA ASP A 25 7.43 3.54 -11.12
C ASP A 25 7.88 4.72 -10.25
N PRO A 26 9.08 5.27 -10.48
CA PRO A 26 9.57 6.40 -9.69
C PRO A 26 8.72 7.66 -9.89
N GLN A 27 8.04 7.83 -11.04
CA GLN A 27 7.20 9.01 -11.29
C GLN A 27 5.92 8.97 -10.46
N GLU A 28 5.30 7.80 -10.36
CA GLU A 28 4.12 7.62 -9.52
C GLU A 28 4.44 7.80 -8.04
N LEU A 29 5.58 7.27 -7.57
CA LEU A 29 6.04 7.50 -6.19
C LEU A 29 6.27 8.99 -5.91
N GLN A 30 6.94 9.71 -6.82
CA GLN A 30 7.16 11.15 -6.68
C GLN A 30 5.86 11.94 -6.63
N ARG A 31 4.91 11.61 -7.51
CA ARG A 31 3.59 12.23 -7.54
C ARG A 31 2.84 12.04 -6.23
N ARG A 32 2.87 10.84 -5.65
CA ARG A 32 2.23 10.54 -4.36
C ARG A 32 2.88 11.31 -3.22
N ILE A 33 4.20 11.38 -3.19
CA ILE A 33 4.94 12.20 -2.22
C ILE A 33 4.48 13.66 -2.33
N GLU A 34 4.41 14.20 -3.53
CA GLU A 34 4.00 15.59 -3.76
C GLU A 34 2.56 15.86 -3.31
N ASP A 35 1.62 14.95 -3.62
CA ASP A 35 0.23 15.04 -3.16
C ASP A 35 0.11 14.94 -1.64
N MET A 36 0.90 14.08 -0.99
CA MET A 36 0.95 14.01 0.49
C MET A 36 1.52 15.28 1.11
N LYS A 37 2.55 15.88 0.49
CA LYS A 37 3.13 17.15 0.95
C LYS A 37 2.16 18.32 0.80
N ASP A 38 1.45 18.40 -0.31
CA ASP A 38 0.49 19.48 -0.59
C ASP A 38 -0.68 19.48 0.42
N ARG A 39 -1.13 18.28 0.82
CA ARG A 39 -2.18 18.10 1.83
C ARG A 39 -1.70 18.22 3.26
N HIS A 40 -0.38 18.29 3.49
CA HIS A 40 0.16 18.31 4.84
C HIS A 40 -0.12 19.64 5.53
N VAL A 41 -0.64 19.57 6.76
CA VAL A 41 -0.99 20.76 7.52
C VAL A 41 0.27 21.38 8.11
N ASN A 42 0.56 22.61 7.68
CA ASN A 42 1.72 23.37 8.11
C ASN A 42 1.52 24.19 9.40
N TYR A 43 0.30 24.18 9.94
CA TYR A 43 -0.06 24.89 11.16
C TYR A 43 -0.50 23.93 12.28
N ILE A 44 -0.49 24.44 13.49
CA ILE A 44 -1.17 23.85 14.64
C ILE A 44 -2.28 24.80 15.09
N GLU A 45 -3.33 24.25 15.71
CA GLU A 45 -4.41 25.04 16.28
C GLU A 45 -4.42 24.84 17.79
N ILE A 46 -4.47 25.95 18.53
CA ILE A 46 -4.54 25.97 19.98
C ILE A 46 -5.86 26.63 20.36
N LEU A 47 -6.64 25.97 21.22
CA LEU A 47 -7.93 26.44 21.71
C LEU A 47 -7.92 26.42 23.24
N ASP A 48 -7.97 27.58 23.86
CA ASP A 48 -8.00 27.68 25.32
C ASP A 48 -8.62 29.01 25.78
N HIS A 49 -8.80 29.20 27.09
CA HIS A 49 -9.15 30.48 27.67
C HIS A 49 -8.00 31.48 27.53
N GLY A 50 -8.33 32.75 27.28
CA GLY A 50 -7.34 33.78 26.95
C GLY A 50 -6.16 33.89 27.92
N HIS A 51 -6.37 33.69 29.22
CA HIS A 51 -5.31 33.76 30.23
C HIS A 51 -4.36 32.55 30.22
N LEU A 52 -4.84 31.35 29.87
CA LEU A 52 -4.02 30.15 29.71
C LEU A 52 -3.29 30.14 28.36
N LEU A 53 -3.98 30.65 27.33
CA LEU A 53 -3.47 30.71 25.97
C LEU A 53 -2.19 31.55 25.88
N VAL A 54 -2.06 32.64 26.64
CA VAL A 54 -0.85 33.48 26.63
C VAL A 54 0.40 32.68 26.97
N ALA A 55 0.35 31.83 28.00
CA ALA A 55 1.49 31.02 28.41
C ALA A 55 1.89 30.00 27.33
N GLN A 56 0.89 29.32 26.74
CA GLN A 56 1.10 28.36 25.66
C GLN A 56 1.67 29.02 24.41
N LEU A 57 1.16 30.21 24.04
CA LEU A 57 1.66 30.97 22.91
C LEU A 57 3.12 31.38 23.13
N GLN A 58 3.48 31.90 24.32
CA GLN A 58 4.86 32.26 24.62
C GLN A 58 5.81 31.08 24.44
N GLU A 59 5.46 29.91 24.98
CA GLU A 59 6.24 28.69 24.82
C GLU A 59 6.41 28.29 23.34
N LYS A 60 5.32 28.30 22.56
CA LYS A 60 5.36 27.94 21.14
C LYS A 60 6.16 28.95 20.32
N ILE A 61 6.02 30.24 20.56
CA ILE A 61 6.79 31.27 19.86
C ILE A 61 8.30 31.13 20.16
N LEU A 62 8.67 30.82 21.41
CA LEU A 62 10.06 30.53 21.79
C LEU A 62 10.60 29.28 21.07
N ASN A 63 9.76 28.27 20.87
CA ASN A 63 10.07 27.07 20.08
C ASN A 63 10.05 27.31 18.56
N GLY A 64 9.94 28.56 18.10
CA GLY A 64 10.08 28.93 16.69
C GLY A 64 8.78 28.99 15.90
N TYR A 65 7.62 28.70 16.50
CA TYR A 65 6.33 28.83 15.84
C TYR A 65 6.02 30.30 15.53
N ARG A 66 5.18 30.55 14.52
CA ARG A 66 4.79 31.92 14.09
C ARG A 66 3.29 32.01 13.95
N TYR A 67 2.71 33.20 14.15
CA TYR A 67 1.29 33.39 13.92
C TYR A 67 0.95 33.19 12.45
N GLU A 68 -0.09 32.41 12.18
CA GLU A 68 -0.67 32.37 10.84
C GLU A 68 -1.42 33.68 10.57
N LEU A 69 -1.17 34.29 9.42
CA LEU A 69 -1.84 35.51 9.00
C LEU A 69 -2.99 35.13 8.06
N GLY A 70 -4.22 35.15 8.57
CA GLY A 70 -5.40 34.84 7.76
C GLY A 70 -6.71 35.11 8.49
N ALA A 71 -7.81 35.23 7.75
CA ALA A 71 -9.13 35.50 8.32
C ALA A 71 -9.61 34.41 9.30
N TYR A 72 -9.06 33.19 9.19
CA TYR A 72 -9.43 32.04 10.01
C TYR A 72 -8.37 31.65 11.04
N SER A 73 -7.26 32.40 11.13
CA SER A 73 -6.16 32.08 12.03
C SER A 73 -6.43 32.46 13.48
N TYR A 74 -7.46 33.27 13.72
CA TYR A 74 -7.92 33.66 15.05
C TYR A 74 -9.44 33.54 15.14
N HIS A 75 -9.94 33.03 16.25
CA HIS A 75 -11.36 33.08 16.60
C HIS A 75 -11.51 33.23 18.11
N SER A 76 -12.46 34.05 18.56
CA SER A 76 -12.83 34.13 19.97
C SER A 76 -14.33 33.96 20.13
N SER A 77 -14.72 33.14 21.11
CA SER A 77 -16.12 32.91 21.46
C SER A 77 -16.55 33.80 22.62
N GLY A 78 -17.87 34.06 22.72
CA GLY A 78 -18.45 34.79 23.86
C GLY A 78 -18.27 34.09 25.21
N SER A 79 -17.88 32.81 25.23
CA SER A 79 -17.54 32.04 26.44
C SER A 79 -16.10 32.26 26.91
N GLY A 80 -15.33 33.15 26.27
CA GLY A 80 -13.96 33.47 26.66
C GLY A 80 -12.92 32.45 26.18
N PHE A 81 -13.29 31.53 25.28
CA PHE A 81 -12.33 30.71 24.55
C PHE A 81 -11.76 31.48 23.38
N VAL A 82 -10.50 31.20 23.09
CA VAL A 82 -9.74 31.79 22.02
C VAL A 82 -9.01 30.67 21.28
N ARG A 83 -9.19 30.64 19.97
CA ARG A 83 -8.55 29.75 19.02
C ARG A 83 -7.50 30.53 18.25
N VAL A 84 -6.29 30.02 18.19
CA VAL A 84 -5.18 30.60 17.42
C VAL A 84 -4.49 29.52 16.60
N ARG A 85 -4.19 29.83 15.34
CA ARG A 85 -3.35 29.01 14.49
C ARG A 85 -1.92 29.53 14.45
N LEU A 86 -0.98 28.60 14.60
CA LEU A 86 0.45 28.89 14.52
C LEU A 86 1.10 28.05 13.42
N ILE A 87 1.85 28.69 12.54
CA ILE A 87 2.71 28.06 11.55
C ILE A 87 3.85 27.35 12.29
N LYS A 88 4.07 26.08 11.94
CA LYS A 88 5.18 25.26 12.44
C LYS A 88 6.52 25.82 11.93
N PRO A 89 7.59 25.77 12.74
CA PRO A 89 8.91 26.17 12.27
C PRO A 89 9.43 25.21 11.20
N ASP A 90 10.32 25.70 10.33
CA ASP A 90 10.88 24.94 9.21
C ASP A 90 11.57 23.64 9.66
N SER A 91 12.20 23.63 10.83
CA SER A 91 12.83 22.42 11.38
C SER A 91 11.81 21.29 11.60
N VAL A 92 10.68 21.62 12.23
CA VAL A 92 9.59 20.67 12.48
C VAL A 92 8.95 20.24 11.17
N LEU A 93 8.71 21.19 10.25
CA LEU A 93 8.13 20.88 8.94
C LEU A 93 9.04 19.94 8.13
N GLN A 94 10.35 20.19 8.08
CA GLN A 94 11.26 19.33 7.34
C GLN A 94 11.31 17.90 7.89
N ASP A 95 11.28 17.73 9.21
CA ASP A 95 11.26 16.41 9.83
C ASP A 95 9.94 15.67 9.58
N GLU A 96 8.81 16.38 9.63
CA GLU A 96 7.51 15.83 9.25
C GLU A 96 7.48 15.44 7.76
N LEU A 97 7.96 16.29 6.85
CA LEU A 97 8.00 16.01 5.42
C LEU A 97 8.89 14.81 5.08
N LYS A 98 10.05 14.65 5.73
CA LYS A 98 10.89 13.45 5.60
C LYS A 98 10.18 12.18 6.09
N THR A 99 9.37 12.32 7.14
CA THR A 99 8.59 11.20 7.66
C THR A 99 7.51 10.81 6.66
N LEU A 100 6.81 11.79 6.08
CA LEU A 100 5.81 11.56 5.03
C LEU A 100 6.42 10.93 3.77
N GLU A 101 7.61 11.35 3.35
CA GLU A 101 8.32 10.73 2.22
C GLU A 101 8.55 9.24 2.46
N LYS A 102 9.05 8.87 3.65
CA LYS A 102 9.26 7.47 4.03
C LYS A 102 7.95 6.70 4.12
N GLU A 103 6.91 7.32 4.65
CA GLU A 103 5.59 6.70 4.73
C GLU A 103 5.04 6.41 3.34
N ALA A 104 5.15 7.36 2.41
CA ALA A 104 4.73 7.19 1.02
C ALA A 104 5.49 6.05 0.34
N GLU A 105 6.80 5.97 0.54
CA GLU A 105 7.64 4.88 0.01
C GLU A 105 7.24 3.51 0.59
N VAL A 106 7.02 3.43 1.91
CA VAL A 106 6.62 2.18 2.57
C VAL A 106 5.22 1.73 2.10
N GLN A 107 4.27 2.66 1.99
CA GLN A 107 2.93 2.35 1.48
C GLN A 107 2.98 1.88 0.04
N TYR A 108 3.74 2.58 -0.82
CA TYR A 108 3.90 2.22 -2.22
C TYR A 108 4.54 0.84 -2.40
N ASN A 109 5.62 0.56 -1.65
CA ASN A 109 6.28 -0.75 -1.69
C ASN A 109 5.34 -1.87 -1.22
N LYS A 110 4.52 -1.64 -0.18
CA LYS A 110 3.51 -2.61 0.27
C LYS A 110 2.45 -2.88 -0.79
N GLU A 111 2.02 -1.87 -1.54
CA GLU A 111 1.08 -2.07 -2.66
C GLU A 111 1.69 -2.95 -3.75
N ILE A 112 2.94 -2.70 -4.13
CA ILE A 112 3.65 -3.52 -5.11
C ILE A 112 3.80 -4.95 -4.61
N GLU A 113 4.20 -5.15 -3.35
CA GLU A 113 4.29 -6.47 -2.74
C GLU A 113 2.93 -7.19 -2.73
N SER A 114 1.85 -6.48 -2.39
CA SER A 114 0.50 -7.01 -2.43
C SER A 114 0.08 -7.43 -3.84
N GLU A 115 0.43 -6.63 -4.86
CA GLU A 115 0.14 -6.95 -6.26
C GLU A 115 0.91 -8.20 -6.73
N ILE A 116 2.20 -8.28 -6.39
CA ILE A 116 3.03 -9.46 -6.67
C ILE A 116 2.43 -10.71 -6.01
N ASN A 117 2.08 -10.62 -4.73
CA ASN A 117 1.49 -11.73 -3.99
C ASN A 117 0.15 -12.17 -4.59
N GLY A 118 -0.71 -11.22 -4.97
CA GLY A 118 -1.98 -11.52 -5.64
C GLY A 118 -1.79 -12.28 -6.95
N ARG A 119 -0.79 -11.91 -7.75
CA ARG A 119 -0.47 -12.61 -9.01
C ARG A 119 0.15 -13.98 -8.79
N ILE A 120 0.96 -14.15 -7.75
CA ILE A 120 1.48 -15.46 -7.34
C ILE A 120 0.33 -16.38 -6.91
N GLU A 121 -0.63 -15.86 -6.14
CA GLU A 121 -1.78 -16.66 -5.70
C GLU A 121 -2.65 -17.08 -6.89
N GLN A 122 -2.87 -16.20 -7.87
CA GLN A 122 -3.55 -16.55 -9.12
C GLN A 122 -2.84 -17.68 -9.86
N LEU A 123 -1.52 -17.64 -9.97
CA LEU A 123 -0.74 -18.74 -10.56
C LEU A 123 -0.91 -20.06 -9.81
N MET A 124 -0.91 -20.01 -8.47
CA MET A 124 -1.09 -21.20 -7.66
C MET A 124 -2.48 -21.80 -7.87
N GLN A 125 -3.50 -20.95 -7.97
CA GLN A 125 -4.86 -21.38 -8.27
C GLN A 125 -4.97 -22.00 -9.67
N GLU A 126 -4.43 -21.35 -10.70
CA GLU A 126 -4.40 -21.90 -12.07
C GLU A 126 -3.70 -23.26 -12.14
N ALA A 127 -2.58 -23.42 -11.42
CA ALA A 127 -1.87 -24.70 -11.33
C ALA A 127 -2.69 -25.78 -10.62
N ALA A 128 -3.42 -25.42 -9.56
CA ALA A 128 -4.33 -26.33 -8.86
C ALA A 128 -5.50 -26.77 -9.76
N GLU A 129 -6.06 -25.84 -10.54
CA GLU A 129 -7.12 -26.14 -11.51
C GLU A 129 -6.61 -27.04 -12.65
N GLU A 130 -5.44 -26.75 -13.23
CA GLU A 130 -4.84 -27.59 -14.27
C GLU A 130 -4.57 -29.01 -13.77
N THR A 131 -4.10 -29.18 -12.54
CA THR A 131 -3.83 -30.50 -11.95
C THR A 131 -5.12 -31.28 -11.67
N ALA A 132 -6.15 -30.62 -11.16
CA ALA A 132 -7.49 -31.22 -11.00
C ALA A 132 -8.09 -31.65 -12.35
N GLN A 133 -7.97 -30.81 -13.38
CA GLN A 133 -8.44 -31.15 -14.73
C GLN A 133 -7.69 -32.35 -15.32
N LYS A 134 -6.36 -32.40 -15.18
CA LYS A 134 -5.54 -33.55 -15.65
C LYS A 134 -5.95 -34.84 -14.93
N ALA A 135 -6.17 -34.79 -13.61
CA ALA A 135 -6.64 -35.94 -12.85
C ALA A 135 -8.03 -36.42 -13.30
N ALA A 136 -8.96 -35.49 -13.51
CA ALA A 136 -10.31 -35.81 -14.00
C ALA A 136 -10.29 -36.42 -15.41
N GLN A 137 -9.43 -35.93 -16.31
CA GLN A 137 -9.27 -36.49 -17.65
C GLN A 137 -8.65 -37.90 -17.61
N ALA A 138 -7.64 -38.13 -16.76
CA ALA A 138 -7.05 -39.45 -16.58
C ALA A 138 -8.08 -40.47 -16.07
N ALA A 139 -8.87 -40.09 -15.06
CA ALA A 139 -9.93 -40.94 -14.52
C ALA A 139 -11.00 -41.29 -15.57
N ARG A 140 -11.39 -40.33 -16.43
CA ARG A 140 -12.33 -40.59 -17.53
C ARG A 140 -11.77 -41.57 -18.55
N LYS A 141 -10.51 -41.42 -18.96
CA LYS A 141 -9.86 -42.35 -19.89
C LYS A 141 -9.79 -43.77 -19.32
N GLU A 142 -9.43 -43.89 -18.04
CA GLU A 142 -9.39 -45.19 -17.36
C GLU A 142 -10.77 -45.85 -17.29
N GLN A 143 -11.83 -45.08 -16.98
CA GLN A 143 -13.20 -45.58 -17.00
C GLN A 143 -13.64 -46.04 -18.40
N GLU A 144 -13.30 -45.30 -19.46
CA GLU A 144 -13.59 -45.68 -20.84
C GLU A 144 -12.86 -46.95 -21.26
N GLU A 145 -11.58 -47.10 -20.89
CA GLU A 145 -10.82 -48.32 -21.14
C GLU A 145 -11.39 -49.54 -20.40
N ILE A 146 -11.75 -49.39 -19.13
CA ILE A 146 -12.41 -50.45 -18.35
C ILE A 146 -13.75 -50.83 -18.99
N ARG A 147 -14.55 -49.83 -19.38
CA ARG A 147 -15.84 -50.06 -20.05
C ARG A 147 -15.66 -50.79 -21.39
N ALA A 148 -14.66 -50.42 -22.17
CA ALA A 148 -14.33 -51.09 -23.42
C ALA A 148 -13.93 -52.56 -23.20
N LYS A 149 -13.05 -52.82 -22.21
CA LYS A 149 -12.62 -54.18 -21.83
C LYS A 149 -13.79 -55.04 -21.34
N LEU A 150 -14.66 -54.51 -20.49
CA LEU A 150 -15.86 -55.21 -20.02
C LEU A 150 -16.81 -55.54 -21.18
N LYS A 151 -17.02 -54.59 -22.09
CA LYS A 151 -17.89 -54.79 -23.25
C LYS A 151 -17.33 -55.85 -24.20
N SER A 152 -16.02 -55.88 -24.44
CA SER A 152 -15.40 -56.93 -25.25
C SER A 152 -15.46 -58.30 -24.59
N PHE A 153 -15.39 -58.39 -23.26
CA PHE A 153 -15.50 -59.66 -22.53
C PHE A 153 -16.93 -60.23 -22.56
N LEU A 154 -17.95 -59.38 -22.44
CA LEU A 154 -19.36 -59.81 -22.44
C LEU A 154 -19.92 -60.15 -23.83
N LEU A 155 -19.29 -59.66 -24.90
CA LEU A 155 -19.68 -59.94 -26.29
C LEU A 155 -18.82 -61.04 -26.95
N SER A 156 -17.86 -61.59 -26.21
CA SER A 156 -17.13 -62.82 -26.54
C SER A 156 -17.87 -64.04 -26.03
#